data_AF-A0A3D8YIF0-F1
#
_entry.id   AF-A0A3D8YIF0-F1
#
_cell.length_a   1.000
_cell.length_b   1.000
_cell.length_c   1.000
_cell.angle_alpha   90.00
_cell.angle_beta   90.00
_cell.angle_gamma   90.00
#
_symmetry.space_group_name_H-M   'P 1'
#
loop_
_entity.id
_entity.type
_entity.pdbx_description
1 polymer ?
#
loop_
_entity_poly.entity_id
_entity_poly.type
_entity_poly.pdbx_seq_one_letter_code
_entity_poly.pdbx_strand_id
1 'polypeptide(L)'
;MQIEAAQKYILSKLEQELAPNLYYHGIHHTLDVVNVALQIAEEENVKDSEFLALLKTAATYHDSGFLMAYSGHEAEGCGIVRDVLPGFGYSQGHIEIICGMIMSTKVPQSAATDLEKILCDADLDYLGRDDFKSIGETLYAELSARSLIGNRQDWNQLQIRFLESHQYHTKRSRLLREPQKQAHLNELRETV
;
A
#
# COMPACT_ATOMS: atom_id res chain seq x y z
N MET A 1 -4.56 4.12 -22.87
CA MET A 1 -4.66 4.76 -21.55
C MET A 1 -3.64 5.88 -21.47
N GLN A 2 -3.99 7.04 -20.90
CA GLN A 2 -3.07 8.16 -20.65
C GLN A 2 -2.47 8.01 -19.25
N ILE A 3 -1.56 7.05 -19.08
CA ILE A 3 -1.08 6.58 -17.75
C ILE A 3 -0.38 7.71 -16.99
N GLU A 4 0.55 8.41 -17.63
CA GLU A 4 1.34 9.47 -17.01
C GLU A 4 0.44 10.64 -16.58
N ALA A 5 -0.59 10.95 -17.37
CA ALA A 5 -1.56 12.00 -17.05
C ALA A 5 -2.44 11.60 -15.85
N ALA A 6 -2.91 10.35 -15.81
CA ALA A 6 -3.68 9.82 -14.69
C ALA A 6 -2.86 9.80 -13.39
N GLN A 7 -1.58 9.42 -13.46
CA GLN A 7 -0.67 9.42 -12.31
C GLN A 7 -0.38 10.83 -11.81
N LYS A 8 -0.04 11.74 -12.73
CA LYS A 8 0.22 13.14 -12.37
C LYS A 8 -1.01 13.79 -11.73
N TYR A 9 -2.20 13.49 -12.23
CA TYR A 9 -3.46 13.99 -11.66
C TYR A 9 -3.59 13.60 -10.19
N ILE A 10 -3.53 12.31 -9.87
CA ILE A 10 -3.76 11.87 -8.49
C ILE A 10 -2.62 12.29 -7.56
N LEU A 11 -1.36 12.21 -8.00
CA LEU A 11 -0.23 12.64 -7.18
C LEU A 11 -0.31 14.13 -6.83
N SER A 12 -0.71 14.98 -7.78
CA SER A 12 -0.92 16.41 -7.51
C SER A 12 -2.06 16.63 -6.52
N LYS A 13 -3.13 15.84 -6.62
CA LYS A 13 -4.27 15.91 -5.71
C LYS A 13 -3.87 15.48 -4.29
N LEU A 14 -3.12 14.38 -4.16
CA LEU A 14 -2.62 13.89 -2.88
C LEU A 14 -1.68 14.90 -2.21
N GLU A 15 -0.78 15.51 -2.98
CA GLU A 15 0.14 16.54 -2.47
C GLU A 15 -0.60 17.78 -1.92
N GLN A 16 -1.72 18.15 -2.52
CA GLN A 16 -2.46 19.37 -2.19
C GLN A 16 -3.54 19.17 -1.12
N GLU A 17 -4.16 17.98 -1.08
CA GLU A 17 -5.41 17.77 -0.35
C GLU A 17 -5.32 16.71 0.76
N LEU A 18 -4.24 15.91 0.84
CA LEU A 18 -4.10 14.98 1.96
C LEU A 18 -3.99 15.73 3.30
N ALA A 19 -4.63 15.17 4.33
CA ALA A 19 -4.58 15.74 5.66
C ALA A 19 -3.12 15.74 6.17
N PRO A 20 -2.63 16.84 6.77
CA PRO A 20 -1.23 16.98 7.17
C PRO A 20 -0.83 16.07 8.35
N ASN A 21 -1.79 15.38 8.96
CA ASN A 21 -1.57 14.42 10.03
C ASN A 21 -1.48 12.96 9.53
N LEU A 22 -1.51 12.71 8.21
CA LEU A 22 -1.19 11.43 7.59
C LEU A 22 0.33 11.30 7.42
N TYR A 23 1.02 10.99 8.51
CA TYR A 23 2.48 10.92 8.52
C TYR A 23 3.04 9.67 7.85
N TYR A 24 2.27 8.59 7.78
CA TYR A 24 2.62 7.37 7.07
C TYR A 24 1.94 7.32 5.70
N HIS A 25 0.61 7.50 5.65
CA HIS A 25 -0.16 7.45 4.39
C HIS A 25 -0.08 8.78 3.60
N GLY A 26 1.13 9.30 3.43
CA GLY A 26 1.44 10.49 2.63
C GLY A 26 1.90 10.16 1.21
N ILE A 27 2.15 11.18 0.39
CA ILE A 27 2.63 11.00 -1.00
C ILE A 27 3.93 10.17 -1.10
N HIS A 28 4.78 10.26 -0.08
CA HIS A 28 6.03 9.49 -0.02
C HIS A 28 5.78 7.97 0.03
N HIS A 29 4.76 7.51 0.75
CA HIS A 29 4.34 6.11 0.79
C HIS A 29 3.81 5.67 -0.58
N THR A 30 2.92 6.46 -1.20
CA THR A 30 2.43 6.16 -2.55
C THR A 30 3.56 5.99 -3.57
N LEU A 31 4.56 6.87 -3.55
CA LEU A 31 5.71 6.77 -4.44
C LEU A 31 6.58 5.54 -4.15
N ASP A 32 6.76 5.19 -2.88
CA ASP A 32 7.47 3.98 -2.46
C ASP A 32 6.76 2.71 -2.97
N VAL A 33 5.45 2.60 -2.74
CA VAL A 33 4.62 1.47 -3.20
C VAL A 33 4.66 1.33 -4.72
N VAL A 34 4.59 2.43 -5.48
CA VAL A 34 4.73 2.39 -6.95
C VAL A 34 6.09 1.82 -7.36
N ASN A 35 7.17 2.26 -6.72
CA ASN A 35 8.52 1.79 -7.05
C ASN A 35 8.68 0.31 -6.72
N VAL A 36 8.24 -0.11 -5.52
CA VAL A 36 8.36 -1.51 -5.09
C VAL A 36 7.47 -2.42 -5.93
N ALA A 37 6.23 -2.03 -6.25
CA ALA A 37 5.34 -2.84 -7.08
C ALA A 37 5.96 -3.15 -8.45
N LEU A 38 6.63 -2.18 -9.07
CA LEU A 38 7.33 -2.39 -10.34
C LEU A 38 8.55 -3.30 -10.20
N GLN A 39 9.31 -3.20 -9.11
CA GLN A 39 10.44 -4.12 -8.85
C GLN A 39 9.96 -5.55 -8.65
N ILE A 40 8.91 -5.76 -7.83
CA ILE A 40 8.34 -7.09 -7.62
C ILE A 40 7.80 -7.65 -8.95
N ALA A 41 7.12 -6.84 -9.75
CA ALA A 41 6.61 -7.26 -11.05
C ALA A 41 7.73 -7.70 -12.02
N GLU A 42 8.86 -7.01 -12.02
CA GLU A 42 10.05 -7.39 -12.80
C GLU A 42 10.61 -8.75 -12.34
N GLU A 43 10.80 -8.92 -11.03
CA GLU A 43 11.33 -10.17 -10.45
C GLU A 43 10.38 -11.38 -10.62
N GLU A 44 9.06 -11.13 -10.58
CA GLU A 44 8.01 -12.12 -10.84
C GLU A 44 7.75 -12.33 -12.35
N ASN A 45 8.53 -11.71 -13.24
CA ASN A 45 8.47 -11.86 -14.70
C ASN A 45 7.12 -11.45 -15.32
N VAL A 46 6.47 -10.40 -14.81
CA VAL A 46 5.30 -9.80 -15.45
C VAL A 46 5.76 -9.07 -16.73
N LYS A 47 5.42 -9.62 -17.90
CA LYS A 47 5.86 -9.09 -19.21
C LYS A 47 4.78 -8.33 -19.97
N ASP A 48 3.52 -8.51 -19.60
CA ASP A 48 2.42 -7.86 -20.28
C ASP A 48 2.41 -6.36 -19.96
N SER A 49 2.60 -5.54 -21.00
CA SER A 49 2.71 -4.09 -20.85
C SER A 49 1.42 -3.44 -20.36
N GLU A 50 0.26 -4.01 -20.67
CA GLU A 50 -1.02 -3.52 -20.17
C GLU A 50 -1.14 -3.83 -18.68
N PHE A 51 -0.79 -5.04 -18.24
CA PHE A 51 -0.80 -5.39 -16.82
C PHE A 51 0.17 -4.56 -15.99
N LEU A 52 1.37 -4.29 -16.51
CA LEU A 52 2.32 -3.36 -15.87
C LEU A 52 1.73 -1.94 -15.75
N ALA A 53 1.05 -1.47 -16.79
CA ALA A 53 0.36 -0.17 -16.75
C ALA A 53 -0.77 -0.13 -15.71
N LEU A 54 -1.58 -1.19 -15.63
CA LEU A 54 -2.66 -1.31 -14.64
C LEU A 54 -2.11 -1.38 -13.22
N LEU A 55 -1.09 -2.20 -12.98
CA LEU A 55 -0.41 -2.30 -11.68
C LEU A 55 0.16 -0.95 -11.25
N LYS A 56 0.89 -0.27 -12.14
CA LYS A 56 1.45 1.05 -11.85
C LYS A 56 0.34 2.06 -11.54
N THR A 57 -0.79 1.99 -12.23
CA THR A 57 -1.95 2.84 -11.95
C THR A 57 -2.55 2.51 -10.58
N ALA A 58 -2.83 1.24 -10.28
CA ALA A 58 -3.38 0.81 -9.00
C ALA A 58 -2.48 1.22 -7.83
N ALA A 59 -1.16 0.99 -7.94
CA ALA A 59 -0.19 1.40 -6.94
C ALA A 59 -0.19 2.93 -6.72
N THR A 60 -0.41 3.74 -7.76
CA THR A 60 -0.48 5.20 -7.61
C THR A 60 -1.79 5.66 -6.94
N TYR A 61 -2.85 4.87 -7.04
CA TYR A 61 -4.19 5.21 -6.55
C TYR A 61 -4.60 4.48 -5.26
N HIS A 62 -3.83 3.49 -4.78
CA HIS A 62 -4.27 2.58 -3.69
C HIS A 62 -4.76 3.32 -2.44
N ASP A 63 -4.01 4.35 -2.04
CA ASP A 63 -4.31 5.17 -0.87
C ASP A 63 -5.09 6.46 -1.18
N SER A 64 -5.56 6.61 -2.42
CA SER A 64 -6.26 7.84 -2.82
C SER A 64 -7.54 8.10 -2.01
N GLY A 65 -8.17 7.07 -1.46
CA GLY A 65 -9.37 7.24 -0.65
C GLY A 65 -9.14 7.87 0.71
N PHE A 66 -7.88 8.04 1.16
CA PHE A 66 -7.57 8.85 2.35
C PHE A 66 -7.97 10.32 2.18
N LEU A 67 -8.18 10.79 0.94
CA LEU A 67 -8.80 12.09 0.64
C LEU A 67 -10.26 12.19 1.13
N MET A 68 -10.94 11.06 1.29
CA MET A 68 -12.38 10.99 1.61
C MET A 68 -12.63 10.42 3.00
N ALA A 69 -11.97 9.31 3.34
CA ALA A 69 -12.16 8.62 4.61
C ALA A 69 -10.88 7.92 5.06
N TYR A 70 -10.69 7.80 6.38
CA TYR A 70 -9.58 7.03 6.94
C TYR A 70 -9.88 5.52 7.00
N SER A 71 -11.07 5.19 7.50
CA SER A 71 -11.58 3.82 7.51
C SER A 71 -12.37 3.57 6.24
N GLY A 72 -12.07 2.47 5.54
CA GLY A 72 -12.68 2.16 4.24
C GLY A 72 -12.12 2.97 3.08
N HIS A 73 -10.90 3.51 3.23
CA HIS A 73 -10.23 4.29 2.18
C HIS A 73 -10.04 3.50 0.89
N GLU A 74 -9.95 2.17 0.93
CA GLU A 74 -9.82 1.35 -0.28
C GLU A 74 -11.07 1.44 -1.15
N ALA A 75 -12.25 1.42 -0.52
CA ALA A 75 -13.54 1.55 -1.21
C ALA A 75 -13.72 2.98 -1.78
N GLU A 76 -13.35 3.99 -1.00
CA GLU A 76 -13.36 5.39 -1.46
C GLU A 76 -12.36 5.62 -2.61
N GLY A 77 -11.18 5.00 -2.54
CA GLY A 77 -10.18 5.03 -3.60
C GLY A 77 -10.70 4.40 -4.89
N CYS A 78 -11.44 3.29 -4.79
CA CYS A 78 -12.13 2.72 -5.93
C CYS A 78 -13.23 3.65 -6.50
N GLY A 79 -13.89 4.45 -5.66
CA GLY A 79 -14.80 5.51 -6.09
C GLY A 79 -14.07 6.54 -6.95
N ILE A 80 -12.94 7.06 -6.45
CA ILE A 80 -12.08 8.00 -7.19
C ILE A 80 -11.62 7.41 -8.53
N VAL A 81 -11.17 6.14 -8.54
CA VAL A 81 -10.75 5.44 -9.76
C VAL A 81 -11.88 5.37 -10.79
N ARG A 82 -13.09 5.00 -10.36
CA ARG A 82 -14.27 4.91 -11.25
C ARG A 82 -14.68 6.25 -11.83
N ASP A 83 -14.54 7.33 -11.07
CA ASP A 83 -14.92 8.67 -11.50
C ASP A 83 -13.86 9.29 -12.44
N VAL A 84 -12.58 9.04 -12.18
CA VAL A 84 -11.47 9.77 -12.81
C VAL A 84 -10.90 9.05 -14.03
N LEU A 85 -10.66 7.73 -13.94
CA LEU A 85 -9.92 7.00 -14.98
C LEU A 85 -10.62 6.89 -16.34
N PRO A 86 -11.97 6.91 -16.47
CA PRO A 86 -12.61 6.98 -17.79
C PRO A 86 -12.14 8.19 -18.61
N GLY A 87 -11.92 9.34 -17.95
CA GLY A 87 -11.41 10.57 -18.59
C GLY A 87 -9.99 10.43 -19.16
N PHE A 88 -9.21 9.45 -18.67
CA PHE A 88 -7.88 9.12 -19.16
C PHE A 88 -7.87 7.93 -20.14
N GLY A 89 -9.04 7.47 -20.58
CA GLY A 89 -9.18 6.41 -21.57
C GLY A 89 -8.95 5.00 -21.02
N TYR A 90 -9.28 4.76 -19.74
CA TYR A 90 -9.37 3.43 -19.16
C TYR A 90 -10.74 2.82 -19.48
N SER A 91 -10.76 1.53 -19.82
CA SER A 91 -12.01 0.78 -20.02
C SER A 91 -12.62 0.38 -18.69
N GLN A 92 -13.89 -0.03 -18.68
CA GLN A 92 -14.51 -0.58 -17.46
C GLN A 92 -13.75 -1.81 -16.95
N GLY A 93 -13.26 -2.67 -17.85
CA GLY A 93 -12.46 -3.83 -17.47
C GLY A 93 -11.16 -3.44 -16.74
N HIS A 94 -10.49 -2.40 -17.22
CA HIS A 94 -9.28 -1.87 -16.55
C HIS A 94 -9.60 -1.33 -15.16
N ILE A 95 -10.71 -0.60 -15.03
CA ILE A 95 -11.16 -0.02 -13.78
C ILE A 95 -11.45 -1.10 -12.74
N GLU A 96 -12.14 -2.19 -13.11
CA GLU A 96 -12.42 -3.27 -12.16
C GLU A 96 -11.16 -4.04 -11.75
N ILE A 97 -10.19 -4.23 -12.67
CA ILE A 97 -8.89 -4.81 -12.31
C ILE A 97 -8.14 -3.92 -11.31
N ILE A 98 -8.11 -2.61 -11.56
CA ILE A 98 -7.49 -1.63 -10.65
C ILE A 98 -8.18 -1.64 -9.28
N CYS A 99 -9.52 -1.59 -9.27
CA CYS A 99 -10.27 -1.66 -8.02
C CYS A 99 -10.05 -2.98 -7.28
N GLY A 100 -9.93 -4.10 -7.99
CA GLY A 100 -9.60 -5.40 -7.40
C GLY A 100 -8.26 -5.39 -6.65
N MET A 101 -7.23 -4.82 -7.30
CA MET A 101 -5.93 -4.60 -6.66
C MET A 101 -6.02 -3.72 -5.42
N ILE A 102 -6.66 -2.55 -5.51
CA ILE A 102 -6.80 -1.62 -4.38
C ILE A 102 -7.58 -2.27 -3.22
N MET A 103 -8.69 -2.94 -3.51
CA MET A 103 -9.48 -3.61 -2.47
C MET A 103 -8.73 -4.75 -1.80
N SER A 104 -7.75 -5.38 -2.48
CA SER A 104 -6.96 -6.47 -1.89
C SER A 104 -5.99 -6.01 -0.82
N THR A 105 -5.61 -4.72 -0.78
CA THR A 105 -4.69 -4.17 0.24
C THR A 105 -5.37 -4.00 1.59
N LYS A 106 -6.71 -3.98 1.63
CA LYS A 106 -7.49 -3.89 2.87
C LYS A 106 -7.11 -5.00 3.84
N VAL A 107 -6.73 -4.63 5.06
CA VAL A 107 -6.32 -5.60 6.10
C VAL A 107 -7.54 -6.26 6.76
N PRO A 108 -7.58 -7.61 6.92
CA PRO A 108 -6.60 -8.58 6.41
C PRO A 108 -6.66 -8.72 4.88
N GLN A 109 -5.49 -8.69 4.24
CA GLN A 109 -5.36 -8.71 2.78
C GLN A 109 -6.02 -9.95 2.16
N SER A 110 -6.59 -9.79 0.97
CA SER A 110 -7.35 -10.84 0.27
C SER A 110 -6.90 -11.03 -1.18
N ALA A 111 -5.59 -10.99 -1.44
CA ALA A 111 -5.03 -11.11 -2.79
C ALA A 111 -5.28 -12.50 -3.42
N ALA A 112 -5.94 -12.52 -4.57
CA ALA A 112 -6.25 -13.71 -5.35
C ALA A 112 -5.45 -13.77 -6.66
N THR A 113 -5.31 -12.63 -7.35
CA THR A 113 -4.57 -12.53 -8.61
C THR A 113 -3.10 -12.19 -8.39
N ASP A 114 -2.25 -12.44 -9.39
CA ASP A 114 -0.81 -12.14 -9.25
C ASP A 114 -0.53 -10.64 -9.12
N LEU A 115 -1.33 -9.78 -9.78
CA LEU A 115 -1.20 -8.32 -9.63
C LEU A 115 -1.63 -7.84 -8.23
N GLU A 116 -2.70 -8.42 -7.67
CA GLU A 116 -3.12 -8.15 -6.28
C GLU A 116 -2.03 -8.56 -5.29
N LYS A 117 -1.42 -9.74 -5.47
CA LYS A 117 -0.32 -10.21 -4.62
C LYS A 117 0.88 -9.25 -4.67
N ILE A 118 1.20 -8.76 -5.87
CA ILE A 118 2.29 -7.79 -6.05
C ILE A 118 1.97 -6.49 -5.32
N LEU A 119 0.75 -5.94 -5.47
CA LEU A 119 0.40 -4.68 -4.80
C LEU A 119 0.35 -4.83 -3.28
N CYS A 120 -0.24 -5.91 -2.77
CA CYS A 120 -0.26 -6.21 -1.34
C CYS A 120 1.14 -6.33 -0.72
N ASP A 121 2.06 -6.99 -1.42
CA ASP A 121 3.44 -7.11 -0.96
C ASP A 121 4.20 -5.79 -1.07
N ALA A 122 3.90 -4.96 -2.07
CA ALA A 122 4.53 -3.65 -2.23
C ALA A 122 4.09 -2.67 -1.13
N ASP A 123 2.80 -2.66 -0.81
CA ASP A 123 2.21 -1.82 0.25
C ASP A 123 2.82 -2.10 1.63
N LEU A 124 3.16 -3.37 1.90
CA LEU A 124 3.73 -3.82 3.17
C LEU A 124 5.19 -4.29 3.05
N ASP A 125 5.92 -3.85 2.03
CA ASP A 125 7.32 -4.26 1.80
C ASP A 125 8.21 -3.83 2.98
N TYR A 126 7.92 -2.67 3.59
CA TYR A 126 8.69 -2.09 4.69
C TYR A 126 8.79 -2.99 5.94
N LEU A 127 7.85 -3.93 6.13
CA LEU A 127 7.87 -4.82 7.30
C LEU A 127 9.15 -5.67 7.37
N GLY A 128 9.77 -5.96 6.21
CA GLY A 128 11.02 -6.69 6.10
C GLY A 128 12.19 -5.84 5.60
N ARG A 129 12.14 -4.51 5.70
CA ARG A 129 13.23 -3.60 5.31
C ARG A 129 13.95 -3.00 6.51
N ASP A 130 15.19 -2.55 6.31
CA ASP A 130 16.01 -1.94 7.36
C ASP A 130 15.42 -0.64 7.93
N ASP A 131 14.56 0.03 7.18
CA ASP A 131 13.86 1.25 7.58
C ASP A 131 12.56 0.98 8.37
N PHE A 132 12.23 -0.29 8.68
CA PHE A 132 11.03 -0.73 9.39
C PHE A 132 10.71 0.11 10.62
N LYS A 133 11.70 0.34 11.49
CA LYS A 133 11.49 1.13 12.73
C LYS A 133 11.14 2.58 12.42
N SER A 134 11.84 3.21 11.47
CA SER A 134 11.61 4.61 11.12
C SER A 134 10.24 4.86 10.51
N ILE A 135 9.78 3.93 9.64
CA ILE A 135 8.43 3.96 9.06
C ILE A 135 7.38 3.61 10.13
N GLY A 136 7.69 2.67 11.03
CA GLY A 136 6.85 2.38 12.19
C GLY A 136 6.59 3.61 13.07
N GLU A 137 7.59 4.49 13.24
CA GLU A 137 7.40 5.76 13.97
C GLU A 137 6.44 6.72 13.27
N THR A 138 6.45 6.79 11.94
CA THR A 138 5.51 7.66 11.21
C THR A 138 4.08 7.14 11.34
N LEU A 139 3.89 5.82 11.25
CA LEU A 139 2.58 5.20 11.45
C LEU A 139 2.11 5.36 12.91
N TYR A 140 3.00 5.18 13.89
CA TYR A 140 2.69 5.43 15.30
C TYR A 140 2.26 6.89 15.54
N ALA A 141 3.00 7.85 14.97
CA ALA A 141 2.66 9.28 15.08
C ALA A 141 1.29 9.58 14.45
N GLU A 142 0.99 8.96 13.31
CA GLU A 142 -0.28 9.16 12.61
C GLU A 142 -1.45 8.60 13.43
N LEU A 143 -1.34 7.34 13.89
CA LEU A 143 -2.36 6.72 14.73
C LEU A 143 -2.56 7.49 16.05
N SER A 144 -1.48 8.02 16.63
CA SER A 144 -1.52 8.83 17.85
C SER A 144 -2.25 10.16 17.62
N ALA A 145 -1.92 10.86 16.53
CA ALA A 145 -2.60 12.11 16.14
C ALA A 145 -4.10 11.92 15.89
N ARG A 146 -4.52 10.69 15.59
CA ARG A 146 -5.91 10.30 15.39
C ARG A 146 -6.56 9.63 16.61
N SER A 147 -5.86 9.57 17.74
CA SER A 147 -6.33 8.90 18.97
C SER A 147 -6.72 7.42 18.76
N LEU A 148 -6.11 6.76 17.76
CA LEU A 148 -6.31 5.34 17.48
C LEU A 148 -5.37 4.44 18.29
N ILE A 149 -4.31 5.03 18.87
CA ILE A 149 -3.39 4.35 19.77
C ILE A 149 -3.09 5.25 20.97
N GLY A 150 -3.14 4.68 22.17
CA GLY A 150 -3.04 5.46 23.41
C GLY A 150 -1.61 5.63 23.91
N ASN A 151 -0.77 4.62 23.76
CA ASN A 151 0.60 4.63 24.26
C ASN A 151 1.50 3.67 23.48
N ARG A 152 2.78 3.68 23.84
CA ARG A 152 3.82 2.87 23.19
C ARG A 152 3.65 1.37 23.38
N GLN A 153 3.11 0.94 24.51
CA GLN A 153 2.87 -0.49 24.79
C GLN A 153 1.76 -1.04 23.89
N ASP A 154 0.65 -0.31 23.76
CA ASP A 154 -0.44 -0.67 22.85
C ASP A 154 0.05 -0.74 21.39
N TRP A 155 0.92 0.19 21.00
CA TRP A 155 1.55 0.21 19.67
C TRP A 155 2.40 -1.04 19.42
N ASN A 156 3.28 -1.40 20.35
CA ASN A 156 4.11 -2.60 20.22
C ASN A 156 3.25 -3.87 20.13
N GLN A 157 2.18 -3.97 20.94
CA GLN A 157 1.27 -5.10 20.89
C GLN A 157 0.45 -5.17 19.59
N LEU A 158 0.10 -4.01 19.01
CA LEU A 158 -0.53 -3.93 17.69
C LEU A 158 0.43 -4.41 16.60
N GLN A 159 1.66 -3.92 16.58
CA GLN A 159 2.68 -4.34 15.61
C GLN A 159 2.94 -5.85 15.67
N ILE A 160 3.11 -6.43 16.87
CA ILE A 160 3.33 -7.86 17.03
C ILE A 160 2.18 -8.66 16.41
N ARG A 161 0.93 -8.33 16.76
CA ARG A 161 -0.24 -9.01 16.20
C ARG A 161 -0.31 -8.87 14.68
N PHE A 162 0.00 -7.69 14.17
CA PHE A 162 0.01 -7.42 12.73
C PHE A 162 1.06 -8.28 12.01
N LEU A 163 2.31 -8.27 12.47
CA LEU A 163 3.41 -9.05 11.90
C LEU A 163 3.18 -10.56 11.98
N GLU A 164 2.55 -11.05 13.06
CA GLU A 164 2.17 -12.46 13.24
C GLU A 164 1.08 -12.90 12.25
N SER A 165 0.12 -12.02 11.97
CA SER A 165 -0.99 -12.29 11.05
C SER A 165 -0.63 -12.11 9.58
N HIS A 166 0.35 -11.25 9.28
CA HIS A 166 0.75 -10.89 7.93
C HIS A 166 1.65 -11.96 7.28
N GLN A 167 1.43 -12.22 6.00
CA GLN A 167 2.29 -13.08 5.18
C GLN A 167 2.51 -12.45 3.81
N TYR A 168 3.75 -12.51 3.32
CA TYR A 168 4.05 -12.12 1.94
C TYR A 168 3.48 -13.13 0.95
N HIS A 169 3.03 -12.64 -0.20
CA HIS A 169 2.32 -13.41 -1.23
C HIS A 169 3.25 -13.87 -2.37
N THR A 170 4.12 -12.99 -2.84
CA THR A 170 5.04 -13.22 -3.95
C THR A 170 6.23 -14.06 -3.52
N LYS A 171 6.87 -14.75 -4.48
CA LYS A 171 8.06 -15.54 -4.19
C LYS A 171 9.20 -14.62 -3.78
N ARG A 172 9.34 -13.49 -4.46
CA ARG A 172 10.31 -12.43 -4.16
C ARG A 172 10.20 -11.97 -2.71
N SER A 173 9.05 -11.48 -2.27
CA SER A 173 8.94 -10.88 -0.94
C SER A 173 9.02 -11.92 0.17
N ARG A 174 8.54 -13.15 -0.05
CA ARG A 174 8.81 -14.26 0.88
C ARG A 174 10.30 -14.53 1.05
N LEU A 175 11.09 -14.46 -0.03
CA LEU A 175 12.53 -14.70 0.03
C LEU A 175 13.28 -13.53 0.68
N LEU A 176 12.95 -12.29 0.31
CA LEU A 176 13.73 -11.10 0.64
C LEU A 176 13.25 -10.34 1.88
N ARG A 177 11.98 -10.49 2.27
CA ARG A 177 11.38 -9.72 3.37
C ARG A 177 10.97 -10.56 4.56
N GLU A 178 10.49 -11.78 4.34
CA GLU A 178 10.05 -12.64 5.45
C GLU A 178 11.14 -12.86 6.52
N PRO A 179 12.42 -13.16 6.19
CA PRO A 179 13.45 -13.38 7.21
C PRO A 179 13.66 -12.15 8.11
N GLN A 180 13.72 -10.96 7.50
CA GLN A 180 13.94 -9.71 8.23
C GLN A 180 12.68 -9.30 9.01
N LYS A 181 11.48 -9.53 8.46
CA LYS A 181 10.21 -9.34 9.18
C LYS A 181 10.16 -10.18 10.47
N GLN A 182 10.62 -11.43 10.42
CA GLN A 182 10.70 -12.31 11.60
C GLN A 182 11.74 -11.82 12.62
N ALA A 183 12.87 -11.26 12.17
CA ALA A 183 13.83 -10.63 13.05
C ALA A 183 13.22 -9.43 13.79
N HIS A 184 12.54 -8.53 13.09
CA HIS A 184 11.82 -7.40 13.70
C HIS A 184 10.75 -7.84 14.71
N LEU A 185 10.00 -8.90 14.38
CA LEU A 185 9.00 -9.47 15.29
C LEU A 185 9.63 -9.97 16.59
N ASN A 186 10.77 -10.66 16.49
CA ASN A 186 11.48 -11.15 17.68
C ASN A 186 12.04 -10.00 18.52
N GLU A 187 12.63 -8.99 17.89
CA GLU A 187 13.08 -7.77 18.59
C GLU A 187 11.92 -7.09 19.32
N LEU A 188 10.75 -6.94 18.67
CA LEU A 188 9.58 -6.35 19.30
C LEU A 188 9.11 -7.15 20.51
N ARG A 189 9.11 -8.49 20.44
CA ARG A 189 8.71 -9.37 21.56
C ARG A 189 9.62 -9.22 22.78
N GLU A 190 10.89 -8.86 22.60
CA GLU A 190 11.80 -8.57 23.72
C GLU A 190 11.50 -7.23 24.41
N THR A 191 10.70 -6.36 23.78
CA THR A 191 10.35 -5.04 24.32
C THR A 191 9.03 -4.97 25.08
N VAL A 192 8.29 -6.09 25.17
CA VAL A 192 6.94 -6.15 25.80
C VAL A 192 6.94 -7.02 27.05
#